data_AF-A0A316AR17-F1
#
_entry.id   AF-A0A316AR17-F1
#
_cell.length_a   1.000
_cell.length_b   1.000
_cell.length_c   1.000
_cell.angle_alpha   90.00
_cell.angle_beta   90.00
_cell.angle_gamma   90.00
#
_symmetry.space_group_name_H-M   'P 1'
#
loop_
_entity.id
_entity.type
_entity.pdbx_description
1 polymer ?
#
loop_
_entity_poly.entity_id
_entity_poly.type
_entity_poly.pdbx_seq_one_letter_code
_entity_poly.pdbx_strand_id
1 'polypeptide(L)'
;MDVERTRLVEAYWRNNRRLTARTDAPGSQPASSADNTADEDADFWAVEAVDEASQRWSAADVVDLLEDLLSADDADPIYVGAGPLEELLHERPEVSSVVAERCRRSDLAERWHAALSTVIWDERHLQELAPLRPWLPLP
;
A
#
# COMPACT_ATOMS: atom_id res chain seq x y z
N MET A 1 -13.40 -10.76 -9.51
CA MET A 1 -12.49 -10.08 -8.58
C MET A 1 -11.09 -10.01 -9.18
N ASP A 2 -10.53 -11.13 -9.67
CA ASP A 2 -9.15 -11.21 -10.18
C ASP A 2 -8.77 -10.19 -11.26
N VAL A 3 -9.66 -9.92 -12.23
CA VAL A 3 -9.40 -8.93 -13.30
C VAL A 3 -9.34 -7.50 -12.76
N GLU A 4 -10.19 -7.18 -11.78
CA GLU A 4 -10.22 -5.85 -11.15
C GLU A 4 -8.99 -5.67 -10.27
N ARG A 5 -8.65 -6.68 -9.46
CA ARG A 5 -7.46 -6.70 -8.61
C ARG A 5 -6.17 -6.53 -9.42
N THR A 6 -6.03 -7.27 -10.52
CA THR A 6 -4.88 -7.14 -11.44
C THR A 6 -4.76 -5.72 -11.99
N ARG A 7 -5.88 -5.11 -12.41
CA ARG A 7 -5.89 -3.72 -12.92
C ARG A 7 -5.47 -2.72 -11.86
N LEU A 8 -5.90 -2.90 -10.61
CA LEU A 8 -5.51 -2.04 -9.50
C LEU A 8 -4.02 -2.14 -9.20
N VAL A 9 -3.45 -3.35 -9.17
CA VAL A 9 -2.01 -3.57 -8.96
C VAL A 9 -1.19 -2.89 -10.06
N GLU A 10 -1.57 -3.06 -11.33
CA GLU A 10 -0.88 -2.42 -12.45
C GLU A 10 -0.99 -0.88 -12.40
N ALA A 11 -2.17 -0.35 -12.08
CA ALA A 11 -2.40 1.08 -11.98
C ALA A 11 -1.57 1.69 -10.84
N TYR A 12 -1.56 1.04 -9.68
CA TYR A 12 -0.82 1.47 -8.50
C TYR A 12 0.68 1.59 -8.79
N TRP A 13 1.30 0.54 -9.35
CA TRP A 13 2.73 0.56 -9.67
C TRP A 13 3.09 1.46 -10.87
N ARG A 14 2.15 1.69 -11.80
CA ARG A 14 2.33 2.70 -12.86
C ARG A 14 2.42 4.11 -12.26
N ASN A 15 1.50 4.46 -11.35
CA ASN A 15 1.50 5.75 -10.67
C ASN A 15 2.77 5.96 -9.84
N ASN A 16 3.16 4.99 -9.01
CA ASN A 16 4.37 5.10 -8.17
C ASN A 16 5.65 5.33 -8.97
N ARG A 17 5.81 4.64 -10.12
CA ARG A 17 6.97 4.86 -11.01
C ARG A 17 7.02 6.29 -11.56
N ARG A 18 5.87 6.86 -11.91
CA ARG A 18 5.78 8.27 -12.37
C ARG A 18 6.14 9.25 -11.26
N LEU A 19 5.62 9.05 -10.05
CA LEU A 19 5.92 9.90 -8.88
C LEU A 19 7.43 9.88 -8.53
N THR A 20 8.04 8.70 -8.56
CA THR A 20 9.47 8.53 -8.29
C THR A 20 10.32 9.22 -9.35
N ALA A 21 10.01 9.01 -10.64
CA ALA A 21 10.71 9.65 -11.76
C ALA A 21 10.66 11.20 -11.72
N ARG A 22 9.56 11.77 -11.20
CA ARG A 22 9.41 13.23 -11.02
C ARG A 22 10.29 13.78 -9.90
N THR A 23 10.52 12.98 -8.86
CA THR A 23 11.29 13.35 -7.67
C THR A 23 12.79 13.27 -7.90
N ASP A 24 13.25 12.30 -8.71
CA ASP A 24 14.67 12.06 -8.99
C ASP A 24 15.27 12.94 -10.10
N ALA A 25 14.46 13.75 -10.79
CA ALA A 25 14.94 14.60 -11.89
C ALA A 25 15.59 15.91 -11.36
N PRO A 26 16.89 16.16 -11.64
CA PRO A 26 17.55 17.39 -11.21
C PRO A 26 17.04 18.59 -12.02
N GLY A 27 16.40 19.55 -11.33
CA GLY A 27 15.96 20.81 -11.92
C GLY A 27 14.52 20.85 -12.44
N SER A 28 13.63 19.97 -11.96
CA SER A 28 12.22 19.91 -12.36
C SER A 28 11.47 21.24 -12.13
N GLN A 29 11.40 22.08 -13.17
CA GLN A 29 10.34 23.08 -13.30
C GLN A 29 8.98 22.36 -13.38
N PRO A 30 7.90 22.92 -12.83
CA PRO A 30 6.57 22.34 -12.99
C PRO A 30 6.23 22.30 -14.48
N ALA A 31 6.12 21.09 -15.03
CA ALA A 31 5.68 20.88 -16.41
C ALA A 31 4.28 21.50 -16.58
N SER A 32 4.12 22.29 -17.64
CA SER A 32 2.90 23.03 -17.95
C SER A 32 1.71 22.06 -18.11
N SER A 33 0.61 22.37 -17.40
CA SER A 33 -0.55 21.52 -17.10
C SER A 33 -1.49 21.15 -18.27
N ALA A 34 -1.02 21.12 -19.52
CA ALA A 34 -1.92 21.04 -20.69
C ALA A 34 -1.97 19.68 -21.40
N ASP A 35 -0.96 18.82 -21.28
CA ASP A 35 -0.94 17.47 -21.92
C ASP A 35 -1.08 16.31 -20.91
N ASN A 36 -1.13 16.60 -19.61
CA ASN A 36 -1.11 15.57 -18.55
C ASN A 36 -2.48 15.26 -17.93
N THR A 37 -3.54 16.01 -18.24
CA THR A 37 -4.76 15.98 -17.43
C THR A 37 -5.55 14.66 -17.55
N ALA A 38 -5.50 13.99 -18.70
CA ALA A 38 -6.22 12.72 -18.90
C ALA A 38 -5.54 11.51 -18.21
N ASP A 39 -4.23 11.59 -17.97
CA ASP A 39 -3.42 10.53 -17.37
C ASP A 39 -3.16 10.81 -15.87
N GLU A 40 -3.06 12.08 -15.46
CA GLU A 40 -3.00 12.50 -14.05
C GLU A 40 -4.31 12.19 -13.32
N ASP A 41 -5.46 12.37 -13.99
CA ASP A 41 -6.75 11.94 -13.45
C ASP A 41 -6.83 10.42 -13.30
N ALA A 42 -6.19 9.61 -14.15
CA ALA A 42 -6.26 8.14 -14.03
C ALA A 42 -5.37 7.57 -12.91
N ASP A 43 -4.34 8.31 -12.50
CA ASP A 43 -3.29 7.85 -11.60
C ASP A 43 -3.52 8.27 -10.13
N PHE A 44 -4.09 9.46 -9.89
CA PHE A 44 -4.65 9.84 -8.57
C PHE A 44 -5.68 8.80 -8.11
N TRP A 45 -6.39 8.22 -9.07
CA TRP A 45 -7.38 7.17 -8.83
C TRP A 45 -6.78 5.85 -8.40
N ALA A 46 -5.48 5.56 -8.57
CA ALA A 46 -4.96 4.22 -8.26
C ALA A 46 -4.78 4.01 -6.74
N VAL A 47 -4.30 5.03 -6.03
CA VAL A 47 -4.21 5.00 -4.55
C VAL A 47 -5.61 5.11 -3.96
N GLU A 48 -6.42 6.07 -4.45
CA GLU A 48 -7.82 6.19 -4.04
C GLU A 48 -8.65 4.94 -4.37
N ALA A 49 -8.39 4.22 -5.46
CA ALA A 49 -9.12 2.99 -5.78
C ALA A 49 -8.69 1.81 -4.91
N VAL A 50 -7.44 1.78 -4.42
CA VAL A 50 -7.02 0.80 -3.41
C VAL A 50 -7.67 1.14 -2.07
N ASP A 51 -7.76 2.42 -1.70
CA ASP A 51 -8.50 2.88 -0.52
C ASP A 51 -10.01 2.58 -0.63
N GLU A 52 -10.65 2.93 -1.74
CA GLU A 52 -12.05 2.60 -2.01
C GLU A 52 -12.31 1.09 -2.01
N ALA A 53 -11.37 0.29 -2.53
CA ALA A 53 -11.44 -1.16 -2.44
C ALA A 53 -11.33 -1.61 -0.98
N SER A 54 -10.48 -0.97 -0.17
CA SER A 54 -10.31 -1.22 1.27
C SER A 54 -11.63 -1.10 2.05
N GLN A 55 -12.44 -0.11 1.66
CA GLN A 55 -13.73 0.22 2.25
C GLN A 55 -14.87 -0.69 1.77
N ARG A 56 -14.83 -1.15 0.51
CA ARG A 56 -15.90 -1.95 -0.11
C ARG A 56 -15.70 -3.46 0.01
N TRP A 57 -14.45 -3.91 0.03
CA TRP A 57 -14.11 -5.33 -0.01
C TRP A 57 -13.99 -5.92 1.40
N SER A 58 -14.06 -7.26 1.48
CA SER A 58 -13.82 -7.95 2.74
C SER A 58 -12.37 -7.75 3.19
N ALA A 59 -12.12 -7.82 4.49
CA ALA A 59 -10.77 -7.72 5.04
C ALA A 59 -9.77 -8.68 4.36
N ALA A 60 -10.22 -9.91 4.10
CA ALA A 60 -9.40 -10.92 3.44
C ALA A 60 -9.07 -10.52 2.00
N ASP A 61 -10.05 -10.03 1.24
CA ASP A 61 -9.84 -9.64 -0.16
C ASP A 61 -8.89 -8.44 -0.30
N VAL A 62 -8.92 -7.51 0.66
CA VAL A 62 -8.01 -6.36 0.69
C VAL A 62 -6.61 -6.80 1.07
N VAL A 63 -6.46 -7.69 2.05
CA VAL A 63 -5.15 -8.26 2.40
C VAL A 63 -4.57 -9.05 1.23
N ASP A 64 -5.40 -9.76 0.47
CA ASP A 64 -4.95 -10.45 -0.74
C ASP A 64 -4.54 -9.46 -1.85
N LEU A 65 -5.22 -8.32 -1.99
CA LEU A 65 -4.79 -7.23 -2.87
C LEU A 65 -3.42 -6.67 -2.45
N LEU A 66 -3.19 -6.45 -1.16
CA LEU A 66 -1.89 -6.04 -0.65
C LEU A 66 -0.81 -7.10 -0.90
N GLU A 67 -1.15 -8.38 -0.80
CA GLU A 67 -0.24 -9.47 -1.16
C GLU A 67 0.12 -9.41 -2.65
N ASP A 68 -0.85 -9.19 -3.53
CA ASP A 68 -0.60 -9.05 -4.97
C ASP A 68 0.27 -7.82 -5.27
N LEU A 69 0.05 -6.69 -4.58
CA LEU A 69 0.90 -5.51 -4.67
C LEU A 69 2.34 -5.83 -4.27
N LEU A 70 2.54 -6.54 -3.15
CA LEU A 70 3.86 -6.95 -2.66
C LEU A 70 4.50 -8.04 -3.53
N SER A 71 3.72 -8.77 -4.32
CA SER A 71 4.22 -9.84 -5.19
C SER A 71 4.82 -9.33 -6.50
N ALA A 72 4.53 -8.08 -6.89
CA ALA A 72 5.02 -7.53 -8.15
C ALA A 72 6.56 -7.51 -8.21
N ASP A 73 7.11 -7.77 -9.40
CA ASP A 73 8.57 -7.94 -9.58
C ASP A 73 9.36 -6.71 -9.12
N ASP A 74 8.84 -5.52 -9.39
CA ASP A 74 9.39 -4.22 -9.03
C ASP A 74 8.71 -3.58 -7.81
N ALA A 75 7.99 -4.36 -7.00
CA ALA A 75 7.36 -3.86 -5.80
C ALA A 75 8.40 -3.32 -4.81
N ASP A 76 8.18 -2.10 -4.33
CA ASP A 76 8.89 -1.54 -3.19
C ASP A 76 7.95 -1.55 -1.97
N PRO A 77 8.23 -2.40 -0.96
CA PRO A 77 7.40 -2.53 0.23
C PRO A 77 7.16 -1.22 0.98
N ILE A 78 8.05 -0.22 0.85
CA ILE A 78 7.90 1.07 1.52
C ILE A 78 6.62 1.77 1.08
N TYR A 79 6.33 1.81 -0.23
CA TYR A 79 5.13 2.47 -0.74
C TYR A 79 3.84 1.75 -0.35
N VAL A 80 3.88 0.41 -0.28
CA VAL A 80 2.73 -0.38 0.17
C VAL A 80 2.50 -0.18 1.68
N GLY A 81 3.58 -0.11 2.45
CA GLY A 81 3.55 0.11 3.89
C GLY A 81 3.06 1.50 4.28
N ALA A 82 3.78 2.55 3.86
CA ALA A 82 3.46 3.96 4.14
C ALA A 82 2.32 4.51 3.25
N GLY A 83 1.32 3.66 2.98
CA GLY A 83 0.20 3.96 2.11
C GLY A 83 -0.93 2.98 2.41
N PRO A 84 -1.28 2.06 1.49
CA PRO A 84 -2.50 1.26 1.62
C PRO A 84 -2.49 0.29 2.82
N LEU A 85 -1.33 -0.20 3.28
CA LEU A 85 -1.26 -1.01 4.50
C LEU A 85 -1.48 -0.16 5.76
N GLU A 86 -0.90 1.04 5.81
CA GLU A 86 -1.09 2.00 6.90
C GLU A 86 -2.56 2.40 7.02
N GLU A 87 -3.18 2.82 5.92
CA GLU A 87 -4.60 3.20 5.87
C GLU A 87 -5.48 2.05 6.33
N LEU A 88 -5.25 0.83 5.80
CA LEU A 88 -6.02 -0.35 6.19
C LEU A 88 -5.94 -0.64 7.69
N LEU A 89 -4.76 -0.53 8.31
CA LEU A 89 -4.57 -0.82 9.72
C LEU A 89 -5.17 0.27 10.63
N HIS A 90 -5.21 1.52 10.17
CA HIS A 90 -5.89 2.62 10.86
C HIS A 90 -7.41 2.47 10.80
N GLU A 91 -7.97 2.16 9.63
CA GLU A 91 -9.42 2.07 9.45
C GLU A 91 -10.01 0.75 9.96
N ARG A 92 -9.22 -0.33 9.89
CA ARG A 92 -9.68 -1.70 10.14
C ARG A 92 -8.69 -2.48 11.00
N PRO A 93 -8.44 -2.07 12.26
CA PRO A 93 -7.45 -2.72 13.14
C PRO A 93 -7.72 -4.21 13.38
N GLU A 94 -8.95 -4.69 13.16
CA GLU A 94 -9.30 -6.12 13.24
C GLU A 94 -8.53 -7.00 12.26
N VAL A 95 -8.02 -6.43 11.16
CA VAL A 95 -7.24 -7.17 10.13
C VAL A 95 -5.80 -7.46 10.55
N SER A 96 -5.34 -6.84 11.65
CA SER A 96 -3.98 -6.99 12.19
C SER A 96 -3.57 -8.44 12.43
N SER A 97 -4.51 -9.30 12.81
CA SER A 97 -4.26 -10.73 13.00
C SER A 97 -3.94 -11.47 11.70
N VAL A 98 -4.59 -11.09 10.60
CA VAL A 98 -4.37 -11.66 9.26
C VAL A 98 -3.04 -11.17 8.71
N VAL A 99 -2.74 -9.88 8.84
CA VAL A 99 -1.45 -9.30 8.45
C VAL A 99 -0.29 -9.95 9.23
N ALA A 100 -0.46 -10.11 10.55
CA ALA A 100 0.51 -10.81 11.39
C ALA A 100 0.75 -12.26 10.93
N GLU A 101 -0.27 -12.92 10.39
CA GLU A 101 -0.13 -14.27 9.85
C GLU A 101 0.61 -14.29 8.52
N ARG A 102 0.37 -13.31 7.63
CA ARG A 102 1.13 -13.14 6.38
C ARG A 102 2.61 -12.90 6.67
N CYS A 103 2.93 -12.05 7.65
CA CYS A 103 4.29 -11.86 8.17
C CYS A 103 4.95 -13.17 8.64
N ARG A 104 4.20 -14.12 9.21
CA ARG A 104 4.76 -15.39 9.71
C ARG A 104 4.89 -16.49 8.64
N ARG A 105 3.95 -16.56 7.71
CA ARG A 105 3.70 -17.77 6.91
C ARG A 105 3.64 -17.58 5.41
N SER A 106 3.58 -16.34 4.92
CA SER A 106 3.57 -16.09 3.48
C SER A 106 4.94 -16.34 2.89
N ASP A 107 4.99 -16.78 1.62
CA ASP A 107 6.23 -16.80 0.84
C ASP A 107 6.81 -15.38 0.64
N LEU A 108 5.99 -14.35 0.90
CA LEU A 108 6.35 -12.94 0.89
C LEU A 108 6.59 -12.37 2.31
N ALA A 109 6.82 -13.21 3.32
CA ALA A 109 6.97 -12.80 4.73
C ALA A 109 7.96 -11.63 4.92
N GLU A 110 9.11 -11.65 4.25
CA GLU A 110 10.09 -10.57 4.33
C GLU A 110 9.58 -9.24 3.75
N ARG A 111 8.84 -9.29 2.64
CA ARG A 111 8.23 -8.09 2.04
C ARG A 111 7.10 -7.55 2.91
N TRP A 112 6.31 -8.43 3.51
CA TRP A 112 5.31 -8.06 4.51
C TRP A 112 5.93 -7.37 5.72
N HIS A 113 7.03 -7.91 6.26
CA HIS A 113 7.76 -7.26 7.36
C HIS A 113 8.30 -5.88 6.94
N ALA A 114 8.88 -5.78 5.75
CA ALA A 114 9.42 -4.54 5.23
C ALA A 114 8.32 -3.46 5.12
N ALA A 115 7.17 -3.79 4.53
CA ALA A 115 6.03 -2.88 4.45
C ALA A 115 5.50 -2.50 5.84
N LEU A 116 5.35 -3.48 6.74
CA LEU A 116 4.87 -3.20 8.09
C LEU A 116 5.81 -2.27 8.88
N SER A 117 7.12 -2.36 8.62
CA SER A 117 8.12 -1.51 9.29
C SER A 117 8.08 -0.04 8.85
N THR A 118 7.39 0.27 7.75
CA THR A 118 7.29 1.63 7.21
C THR A 118 5.95 2.28 7.49
N VAL A 119 5.00 1.54 8.07
CA VAL A 119 3.73 2.09 8.55
C VAL A 119 4.02 3.09 9.67
N ILE A 120 3.43 4.27 9.59
CA ILE A 120 3.51 5.29 10.64
C ILE A 120 2.41 4.99 11.66
N TRP A 121 2.80 4.89 12.93
CA TRP A 121 1.88 4.54 14.02
C TRP A 121 1.56 5.75 14.87
N ASP A 122 0.27 5.96 15.19
CA ASP A 122 -0.10 6.80 16.31
C ASP A 122 -0.22 5.98 17.62
N GLU A 123 -0.07 6.65 18.77
CA GLU A 123 -0.11 6.00 20.09
C GLU A 123 -1.46 5.32 20.40
N ARG A 124 -2.54 5.75 19.74
CA ARG A 124 -3.90 5.26 19.99
C ARG A 124 -4.11 3.90 19.30
N HIS A 125 -3.62 3.74 18.08
CA HIS A 125 -3.77 2.51 17.30
C HIS A 125 -2.81 1.41 17.76
N LEU A 126 -1.65 1.74 18.33
CA LEU A 126 -0.71 0.75 18.87
C LEU A 126 -1.31 -0.20 19.93
N GLN A 127 -2.36 0.24 20.65
CA GLN A 127 -3.03 -0.61 21.65
C GLN A 127 -3.92 -1.67 21.00
N GLU A 128 -4.49 -1.39 19.84
CA GLU A 128 -5.44 -2.25 19.13
C GLU A 128 -4.74 -3.29 18.26
N LEU A 129 -3.47 -3.04 17.91
CA LEU A 129 -2.64 -3.89 17.05
C LEU A 129 -1.79 -4.92 17.81
N ALA A 130 -2.34 -5.47 18.90
CA ALA A 130 -1.66 -6.48 19.73
C ALA A 130 -1.04 -7.65 18.93
N PRO A 131 -1.70 -8.20 17.88
CA PRO A 131 -1.13 -9.27 17.07
C PRO A 131 0.16 -8.89 16.32
N LEU A 132 0.36 -7.60 16.02
CA LEU A 132 1.49 -7.10 15.25
C LEU A 132 2.70 -6.70 16.11
N ARG A 133 2.55 -6.71 17.44
CA ARG A 133 3.61 -6.32 18.40
C ARG A 133 5.01 -6.84 18.12
N PRO A 134 5.24 -8.08 17.64
CA PRO A 134 6.58 -8.55 17.33
C PRO A 134 7.32 -7.73 16.26
N TRP A 135 6.59 -6.95 15.46
CA TRP A 135 7.10 -6.20 14.30
C TRP A 135 6.90 -4.70 14.40
N LEU A 136 6.21 -4.23 15.43
CA LEU A 136 6.07 -2.79 15.68
C LEU A 136 7.38 -2.25 16.28
N PRO A 137 7.78 -1.01 15.94
CA PRO A 137 8.90 -0.37 16.62
C PRO A 137 8.58 -0.31 18.11
N LEU A 138 9.45 -0.89 18.94
CA LEU A 138 9.32 -0.79 20.39
C LEU A 138 9.51 0.68 20.80
N PRO A 139 8.74 1.20 21.77
CA PRO A 139 8.97 2.54 22.33
C PRO A 139 10.33 2.64 23.02
#